data_AF-A0A7V4MHD3-F1
#
_entry.id   AF-A0A7V4MHD3-F1
#
_cell.length_a   1.000
_cell.length_b   1.000
_cell.length_c   1.000
_cell.angle_alpha   90.00
_cell.angle_beta   90.00
_cell.angle_gamma   90.00
#
_symmetry.space_group_name_H-M   'P 1'
#
loop_
_entity.id
_entity.type
_entity.pdbx_description
1 polymer ?
#
loop_
_entity_poly.entity_id
_entity_poly.type
_entity_poly.pdbx_seq_one_letter_code
_entity_poly.pdbx_strand_id
1 'polypeptide(L)'
;MDTHIYNLQIRVLVYREDGEFAARALEMDLLGYGKTEREALEELKQAIQAQVSFAHQQGNPDLLNFPAEPEYFQRWEVAQRTALRSGLLGDKSVKLAARSLVLSFTPAEVKALRSRRFKEIERVCA
;
A
#
# COMPACT_ATOMS: atom_id res chain seq x y z
N MET A 1 14.88 -21.24 -12.56
CA MET A 1 14.32 -19.90 -12.25
C MET A 1 13.22 -20.11 -11.23
N ASP A 2 13.52 -19.87 -9.96
CA ASP A 2 12.52 -19.99 -8.91
C ASP A 2 11.48 -18.87 -9.06
N THR A 3 10.24 -19.27 -9.28
CA THR A 3 9.12 -18.34 -9.39
C THR A 3 8.53 -18.15 -8.00
N HIS A 4 8.89 -17.04 -7.35
CA HIS A 4 8.26 -16.65 -6.09
C HIS A 4 6.87 -16.09 -6.38
N ILE A 5 5.84 -16.80 -5.90
CA ILE A 5 4.45 -16.36 -5.95
C ILE A 5 4.14 -15.72 -4.60
N TYR A 6 3.93 -14.40 -4.61
CA TYR A 6 3.56 -13.65 -3.41
C TYR A 6 2.04 -13.47 -3.38
N ASN A 7 1.38 -14.00 -2.35
CA ASN A 7 -0.01 -13.65 -2.02
C ASN A 7 0.02 -12.63 -0.88
N LEU A 8 0.07 -11.35 -1.22
CA LEU A 8 0.18 -10.26 -0.26
C LEU A 8 -1.20 -9.62 -0.05
N GLN A 9 -1.71 -9.76 1.17
CA GLN A 9 -2.82 -8.96 1.66
C GLN A 9 -2.24 -7.83 2.52
N ILE A 10 -2.35 -6.61 2.03
CA ILE A 10 -1.77 -5.43 2.66
C ILE A 10 -2.91 -4.56 3.20
N ARG A 11 -2.95 -4.37 4.51
CA ARG A 11 -3.85 -3.41 5.15
C ARG A 11 -3.34 -2.02 4.86
N VAL A 12 -4.24 -1.17 4.37
CA VAL A 12 -3.96 0.22 4.04
C VAL A 12 -4.83 1.13 4.88
N LEU A 13 -4.19 2.09 5.54
CA LEU A 13 -4.84 3.18 6.23
C LEU A 13 -4.73 4.45 5.38
N VAL A 14 -5.86 5.02 4.99
CA VAL A 14 -5.92 6.31 4.28
C VAL A 14 -6.44 7.37 5.22
N TYR A 15 -5.71 8.48 5.36
CA TYR A 15 -6.08 9.60 6.22
C TYR A 15 -5.62 10.92 5.60
N ARG A 16 -6.12 12.04 6.12
CA ARG A 16 -5.61 13.37 5.74
C ARG A 16 -4.50 13.81 6.67
N GLU A 17 -3.44 14.34 6.10
CA GLU A 17 -2.27 14.89 6.79
C GLU A 17 -1.81 16.12 6.01
N ASP A 18 -1.61 17.25 6.69
CA ASP A 18 -1.10 18.50 6.11
C ASP A 18 -1.78 19.00 4.83
N GLY A 19 -3.08 18.74 4.68
CA GLY A 19 -3.88 19.15 3.53
C GLY A 19 -3.85 18.19 2.35
N GLU A 20 -3.07 17.12 2.42
CA GLU A 20 -2.99 16.04 1.45
C GLU A 20 -3.60 14.74 2.02
N PHE A 21 -3.78 13.74 1.15
CA PHE A 21 -4.13 12.39 1.54
C PHE A 21 -2.86 11.56 1.66
N ALA A 22 -2.72 10.86 2.79
CA ALA A 22 -1.69 9.87 3.02
C ALA A 22 -2.32 8.48 3.01
N ALA A 23 -1.74 7.55 2.24
CA ALA A 23 -2.08 6.14 2.24
C ALA A 23 -0.89 5.36 2.78
N ARG A 24 -1.06 4.65 3.90
CA ARG A 24 -0.01 3.86 4.54
C ARG A 24 -0.28 2.37 4.43
N ALA A 25 0.67 1.59 3.92
CA ALA A 25 0.68 0.14 3.97
C ALA A 25 1.25 -0.35 5.30
N LEU A 26 0.45 -1.05 6.09
CA LEU A 26 0.82 -1.37 7.47
C LEU A 26 1.85 -2.50 7.58
N GLU A 27 1.85 -3.45 6.65
CA GLU A 27 2.77 -4.59 6.67
C GLU A 27 4.20 -4.23 6.24
N MET A 28 4.38 -3.10 5.56
CA MET A 28 5.64 -2.71 4.89
C MET A 28 6.13 -1.31 5.30
N ASP A 29 5.35 -0.60 6.12
CA ASP A 29 5.55 0.80 6.51
C ASP A 29 5.83 1.75 5.32
N LEU A 30 5.13 1.52 4.21
CA LEU A 30 5.23 2.36 3.01
C LEU A 30 4.12 3.40 2.98
N LEU A 31 4.42 4.56 2.39
CA LEU A 31 3.52 5.69 2.24
C LEU A 31 3.36 6.06 0.77
N GLY A 32 2.16 6.53 0.43
CA GLY A 32 1.88 7.29 -0.78
C GLY A 32 1.06 8.53 -0.43
N TYR A 33 1.30 9.62 -1.13
CA TYR A 33 0.70 10.92 -0.91
C TYR A 33 -0.09 11.39 -2.15
N GLY A 34 -0.96 12.38 -1.96
CA GLY A 34 -1.68 12.93 -3.10
C GLY A 34 -2.75 13.93 -2.71
N LYS A 35 -3.20 14.73 -3.68
CA LYS A 35 -4.28 15.70 -3.47
C LYS A 35 -5.64 15.02 -3.36
N THR A 36 -5.72 13.78 -3.83
CA THR A 36 -6.90 12.91 -3.73
C THR A 36 -6.53 11.55 -3.15
N GLU A 37 -7.49 10.86 -2.52
CA GLU A 37 -7.29 9.48 -2.05
C GLU A 37 -6.79 8.54 -3.15
N ARG A 38 -7.29 8.73 -4.39
CA ARG A 38 -6.89 7.94 -5.55
C ARG A 38 -5.42 8.13 -5.88
N GLU A 39 -4.92 9.36 -5.85
CA GLU A 39 -3.50 9.65 -6.09
C GLU A 39 -2.62 9.03 -5.01
N ALA A 40 -2.97 9.20 -3.73
CA ALA A 40 -2.25 8.60 -2.61
C ALA A 40 -2.18 7.06 -2.72
N LEU A 41 -3.28 6.42 -3.13
CA LEU A 41 -3.32 4.97 -3.36
C LEU A 41 -2.48 4.54 -4.55
N GLU A 42 -2.47 5.29 -5.65
CA GLU A 42 -1.63 4.96 -6.81
C GLU A 42 -0.14 5.16 -6.50
N GLU A 43 0.23 6.20 -5.74
CA GLU A 43 1.61 6.37 -5.27
C GLU A 43 2.01 5.24 -4.32
N LEU A 44 1.15 4.87 -3.36
CA LEU A 44 1.41 3.74 -2.45
C LEU A 44 1.60 2.43 -3.23
N LYS A 45 0.78 2.17 -4.26
CA LYS A 45 0.95 1.00 -5.13
C LYS A 45 2.31 1.00 -5.81
N GLN A 46 2.78 2.15 -6.31
CA GLN A 46 4.11 2.26 -6.91
C GLN A 46 5.22 1.98 -5.90
N ALA A 47 5.10 2.49 -4.67
CA ALA A 47 6.05 2.22 -3.59
C ALA A 47 6.10 0.72 -3.24
N ILE A 48 4.94 0.07 -3.10
CA ILE A 48 4.86 -1.38 -2.85
C ILE A 48 5.52 -2.16 -4.00
N GLN A 49 5.23 -1.78 -5.25
CA GLN A 49 5.82 -2.44 -6.42
C GLN A 49 7.35 -2.30 -6.45
N ALA A 50 7.88 -1.11 -6.13
CA ALA A 50 9.30 -0.87 -6.03
C ALA A 50 9.94 -1.74 -4.92
N GLN A 51 9.33 -1.80 -3.74
CA GLN A 51 9.83 -2.59 -2.62
C GLN A 51 9.82 -4.10 -2.91
N VAL A 52 8.74 -4.62 -3.53
CA VAL A 52 8.66 -6.01 -3.98
C VAL A 52 9.71 -6.34 -5.02
N SER A 53 9.92 -5.44 -5.99
CA SER A 53 10.97 -5.60 -7.01
C SER A 53 12.36 -5.62 -6.37
N PHE A 54 12.63 -4.72 -5.44
CA PHE A 54 13.91 -4.64 -4.72
C PHE A 54 14.19 -5.90 -3.91
N ALA A 55 13.24 -6.35 -3.08
CA ALA A 55 13.38 -7.58 -2.29
C ALA A 55 13.66 -8.81 -3.17
N HIS A 56 13.00 -8.88 -4.33
CA HIS A 56 13.23 -9.93 -5.31
C HIS A 56 14.63 -9.87 -5.93
N GLN A 57 15.10 -8.69 -6.33
CA GLN A 57 16.43 -8.51 -6.92
C GLN A 57 17.55 -8.85 -5.94
N GLN A 58 17.35 -8.56 -4.65
CA GLN A 58 18.28 -8.92 -3.59
C GLN A 58 18.20 -10.40 -3.18
N GLY A 59 17.25 -11.16 -3.72
CA GLY A 59 17.00 -12.54 -3.31
C GLY A 59 16.62 -12.67 -1.83
N ASN A 60 16.10 -11.60 -1.22
CA ASN A 60 15.83 -11.53 0.21
C ASN A 60 14.37 -11.10 0.45
N PRO A 61 13.44 -12.05 0.65
CA PRO A 61 12.03 -11.74 0.89
C PRO A 61 11.77 -11.11 2.26
N ASP A 62 12.69 -11.23 3.24
CA ASP A 62 12.52 -10.66 4.57
C ASP A 62 12.50 -9.12 4.54
N LEU A 63 13.02 -8.52 3.46
CA LEU A 63 12.94 -7.08 3.18
C LEU A 63 11.50 -6.57 2.97
N LEU A 64 10.51 -7.45 2.86
CA LEU A 64 9.10 -7.09 2.76
C LEU A 64 8.41 -7.00 4.12
N ASN A 65 8.97 -7.61 5.15
CA ASN A 65 8.35 -7.67 6.48
C ASN A 65 8.88 -6.55 7.36
N PHE A 66 8.29 -5.37 7.21
CA PHE A 66 8.65 -4.19 7.99
C PHE A 66 7.37 -3.50 8.47
N PRO A 67 6.76 -3.98 9.57
CA PRO A 67 5.47 -3.47 9.99
C PRO A 67 5.57 -2.03 10.50
N ALA A 68 4.54 -1.24 10.20
CA ALA A 68 4.38 0.11 10.72
C ALA A 68 4.25 0.12 12.25
N GLU A 69 4.32 1.31 12.83
CA GLU A 69 4.14 1.47 14.27
C GLU A 69 2.74 0.98 14.74
N PRO A 70 2.63 0.40 15.95
CA PRO A 70 1.38 -0.16 16.48
C PRO A 70 0.20 0.81 16.47
N GLU A 71 0.45 2.11 16.59
CA GLU A 71 -0.58 3.15 16.55
C GLU A 71 -1.37 3.13 15.23
N TYR A 72 -0.70 2.91 14.10
CA TYR A 72 -1.37 2.89 12.79
C TYR A 72 -2.28 1.68 12.61
N PHE A 73 -1.93 0.54 13.21
CA PHE A 73 -2.81 -0.63 13.28
C PHE A 73 -4.07 -0.32 14.08
N GLN A 74 -3.94 0.33 15.24
CA GLN A 74 -5.09 0.72 16.06
C GLN A 74 -6.01 1.69 15.30
N ARG A 75 -5.43 2.70 14.63
CA ARG A 75 -6.19 3.63 13.78
C ARG A 75 -6.94 2.91 12.66
N TRP A 76 -6.33 1.91 12.02
CA TRP A 76 -6.97 1.08 11.00
C TRP A 76 -8.13 0.26 11.56
N GLU A 77 -7.95 -0.36 12.72
CA GLU A 77 -9.02 -1.13 13.38
C GLU A 77 -10.21 -0.24 13.78
N VAL A 78 -9.94 0.98 14.22
CA VAL A 78 -11.00 1.96 14.52
C VAL A 78 -11.74 2.36 13.25
N ALA A 79 -11.02 2.67 12.16
CA ALA A 79 -11.61 2.97 10.86
C ALA A 79 -12.48 1.80 10.34
N GLN A 80 -11.97 0.57 10.43
CA GLN A 80 -12.66 -0.64 10.01
C GLN A 80 -13.94 -0.89 10.81
N ARG A 81 -13.87 -0.79 12.14
CA ARG A 81 -15.05 -0.93 13.01
C ARG A 81 -16.10 0.14 12.71
N THR A 82 -15.67 1.37 12.44
CA THR A 82 -16.56 2.48 12.12
C THR A 82 -17.26 2.27 10.79
N ALA A 83 -16.53 1.84 9.76
CA ALA A 83 -17.08 1.51 8.44
C ALA A 83 -18.07 0.33 8.50
N LEU A 84 -17.79 -0.70 9.30
CA LEU A 84 -18.71 -1.82 9.51
C LEU A 84 -20.00 -1.37 10.21
N ARG A 85 -19.89 -0.53 11.24
CA ARG A 85 -21.06 0.01 11.95
C ARG A 85 -21.94 0.86 11.04
N SER A 86 -21.35 1.76 10.23
CA SER A 86 -22.14 2.58 9.31
C SER A 86 -22.78 1.75 8.19
N GLY A 87 -22.10 0.71 7.70
CA GLY A 87 -22.65 -0.23 6.73
C GLY A 87 -23.80 -1.08 7.27
N LEU A 88 -23.72 -1.53 8.53
CA LEU A 88 -24.76 -2.36 9.17
C LEU A 88 -25.96 -1.54 9.66
N LEU A 89 -25.72 -0.33 10.18
CA LEU A 89 -26.77 0.53 10.74
C LEU A 89 -27.42 1.44 9.69
N GLY A 90 -26.96 1.40 8.44
CA GLY A 90 -27.50 2.22 7.34
C GLY A 90 -27.26 3.72 7.51
N ASP A 91 -26.46 4.11 8.51
CA ASP A 91 -26.26 5.50 8.88
C ASP A 91 -25.19 6.12 7.96
N LYS A 92 -25.65 6.67 6.83
CA LYS A 92 -24.81 7.35 5.83
C LYS A 92 -24.19 8.66 6.33
N SER A 93 -24.48 9.07 7.55
CA SER A 93 -24.10 10.36 8.13
C SER A 93 -22.71 10.37 8.79
N VAL A 94 -22.06 9.21 8.93
CA VAL A 94 -20.74 9.10 9.57
C VAL A 94 -19.64 9.57 8.61
N LYS A 95 -19.14 10.79 8.80
CA LYS A 95 -17.89 11.26 8.16
C LYS A 95 -16.70 10.47 8.73
N LEU A 96 -16.18 9.53 7.95
CA LEU A 96 -14.99 8.76 8.32
C LEU A 96 -13.75 9.66 8.25
N ALA A 97 -13.06 9.87 9.38
CA ALA A 97 -11.81 10.62 9.43
C ALA A 97 -10.63 9.87 8.77
N ALA A 98 -10.72 8.54 8.71
CA ALA A 98 -9.77 7.67 8.04
C ALA A 98 -10.51 6.48 7.42
N ARG A 99 -9.96 5.96 6.31
CA ARG A 99 -10.49 4.79 5.60
C ARG A 99 -9.55 3.60 5.76
N SER A 100 -10.12 2.45 6.09
CA SER A 100 -9.44 1.16 6.05
C SER A 100 -9.68 0.51 4.69
N LEU A 101 -8.60 0.07 4.06
CA LEU A 101 -8.61 -0.67 2.80
C LEU A 101 -7.73 -1.91 2.94
N VAL A 102 -7.97 -2.91 2.09
CA VAL A 102 -7.08 -4.05 1.91
C VAL A 102 -6.72 -4.13 0.43
N LEU A 103 -5.43 -4.00 0.13
CA LEU A 103 -4.91 -4.25 -1.21
C LEU A 103 -4.52 -5.72 -1.31
N SER A 104 -5.08 -6.41 -2.31
CA SER A 104 -4.70 -7.77 -2.67
C SER A 104 -4.04 -7.73 -4.03
N PHE A 105 -2.80 -8.20 -4.14
CA PHE A 105 -2.12 -8.32 -5.43
C PHE A 105 -2.41 -9.69 -6.02
N THR A 106 -3.11 -9.72 -7.16
CA THR A 106 -3.40 -10.97 -7.86
C THR A 106 -2.18 -11.45 -8.66
N PRO A 107 -2.08 -12.77 -8.95
CA PRO A 107 -1.00 -13.29 -9.80
C PRO A 107 -0.90 -12.62 -11.18
N ALA A 108 -2.03 -12.13 -11.72
CA ALA A 108 -2.07 -11.43 -13.00
C ALA A 108 -1.39 -10.04 -12.93
N GLU A 109 -1.61 -9.30 -11.84
CA GLU A 109 -0.98 -8.00 -11.60
C GLU A 109 0.52 -8.17 -11.33
N VAL A 110 0.91 -9.20 -10.58
CA VAL A 110 2.33 -9.54 -10.37
C VAL A 110 3.02 -9.93 -11.69
N LYS A 111 2.32 -10.63 -12.58
CA LYS A 111 2.85 -10.96 -13.92
C LYS A 111 3.05 -9.71 -14.79
N ALA A 112 2.16 -8.72 -14.69
CA ALA A 112 2.31 -7.43 -15.36
C ALA A 112 3.48 -6.60 -14.80
N LEU A 113 3.88 -6.81 -13.54
CA LEU A 113 5.05 -6.16 -12.96
C LEU A 113 6.37 -6.73 -13.47
N ARG A 114 6.44 -8.05 -13.74
CA ARG A 114 7.61 -8.70 -14.35
C ARG A 114 7.98 -8.13 -15.72
N SER A 115 7.03 -7.59 -16.49
CA SER A 115 7.29 -7.06 -17.83
C SER A 115 7.79 -5.62 -17.84
N ARG A 116 7.68 -4.88 -16.73
CA ARG A 116 8.30 -3.55 -16.57
C ARG A 116 9.76 -3.70 -16.20
N ARG A 117 10.58 -4.09 -17.18
CA ARG A 117 12.03 -3.96 -17.09
C ARG A 117 12.35 -2.47 -16.90
N PHE A 118 12.88 -2.08 -15.75
CA PHE A 118 13.45 -0.75 -15.56
C PHE A 118 14.46 -0.53 -16.70
N LYS A 119 14.22 0.47 -17.55
CA LYS A 119 15.27 0.95 -18.45
C LYS A 119 16.35 1.54 -17.56
N GLU A 120 17.49 0.87 -17.55
CA GLU A 120 18.74 1.36 -17.00
C GLU A 120 18.95 2.81 -17.49
N ILE A 121 18.98 3.76 -16.56
CA ILE A 121 19.38 5.14 -16.89
C ILE A 121 20.89 5.06 -17.10
N GLU A 122 21.30 4.81 -18.34
CA GLU A 122 22.71 4.96 -18.72
C GLU A 122 23.12 6.42 -18.50
N ARG A 123 23.93 6.62 -17.45
CA ARG A 123 24.97 7.65 -17.28
C ARG A 123 24.70 9.03 -17.91
N VAL A 124 24.39 10.00 -17.05
CA VAL A 124 24.77 11.40 -17.27
C VAL A 124 25.75 11.81 -16.17
N CYS A 125 27.02 11.55 -16.43
CA CYS A 125 28.19 12.21 -15.84
C CYS A 125 29.29 12.13 -16.90
N ALA A 126 29.34 13.14 -17.76
CA ALA A 126 30.45 13.48 -18.63
C ALA A 126 30.53 15.01 -18.69
#